data_AF-A0A7Y4XZA9-F1
#
_entry.id   AF-A0A7Y4XZA9-F1
#
_cell.length_a   1.000
_cell.length_b   1.000
_cell.length_c   1.000
_cell.angle_alpha   90.00
_cell.angle_beta   90.00
_cell.angle_gamma   90.00
#
_symmetry.space_group_name_H-M   'P 1'
#
loop_
_entity.id
_entity.type
_entity.pdbx_description
1 polymer ?
#
loop_
_entity_poly.entity_id
_entity_poly.type
_entity_poly.pdbx_seq_one_letter_code
_entity_poly.pdbx_strand_id
1 'polypeptide(L)' 'PQGRLTDHRTNLTLYKLDDIMQGGLKHVIQPLVSEYQAELLTQLGDE' A
#
# COMPACT_ATOMS: atom_id res chain seq x y z
N PRO A 1 8.72 5.45 -19.25
CA PRO A 1 7.85 6.34 -18.45
C PRO A 1 6.47 5.70 -18.24
N GLN A 2 6.39 4.72 -17.34
CA GLN A 2 5.26 3.78 -17.25
C GLN A 2 4.23 4.14 -16.17
N GLY A 3 4.01 5.42 -15.88
CA GLY A 3 2.89 5.91 -15.06
C GLY A 3 2.58 5.09 -13.80
N ARG A 4 3.62 4.54 -13.13
CA ARG A 4 3.45 3.63 -12.00
C ARG A 4 4.11 4.14 -10.74
N LEU A 5 3.54 3.72 -9.63
CA LEU A 5 4.12 3.79 -8.30
C LEU A 5 4.35 2.36 -7.82
N THR A 6 5.54 2.09 -7.29
CA THR A 6 5.84 0.83 -6.59
C THR A 6 6.21 1.18 -5.15
N ASP A 7 5.51 0.59 -4.18
CA ASP A 7 5.89 0.63 -2.78
C ASP A 7 6.70 -0.63 -2.44
N HIS A 8 7.95 -0.44 -2.01
CA HIS A 8 8.88 -1.53 -1.74
C HIS A 8 8.62 -2.23 -0.41
N ARG A 9 7.86 -1.63 0.51
CA ARG A 9 7.59 -2.22 1.84
C ARG A 9 6.66 -3.42 1.72
N THR A 10 5.66 -3.31 0.84
CA THR A 10 4.61 -4.33 0.67
C THR A 10 4.58 -4.91 -0.74
N ASN A 11 5.57 -4.61 -1.58
CA ASN A 11 5.63 -4.99 -3.00
C ASN A 11 4.38 -4.55 -3.82
N LEU A 12 3.71 -3.47 -3.39
CA LEU A 12 2.54 -2.93 -4.07
C LEU A 12 2.96 -2.20 -5.34
N THR A 13 2.38 -2.54 -6.49
CA THR A 13 2.58 -1.81 -7.74
C THR A 13 1.25 -1.31 -8.30
N LEU A 14 1.16 0.01 -8.54
CA LEU A 14 -0.02 0.70 -9.05
C LEU A 14 0.31 1.44 -10.34
N TYR A 15 -0.47 1.23 -11.39
CA TYR A 15 -0.36 1.94 -12.67
C TYR A 15 -1.27 3.17 -12.71
N LYS A 16 -1.16 4.02 -11.68
CA LYS A 16 -2.03 5.20 -11.48
C LYS A 16 -1.24 6.41 -10.98
N LEU A 17 0.00 6.57 -11.45
CA LEU A 17 0.89 7.61 -10.91
C LEU A 17 0.27 9.01 -10.98
N ASP A 18 -0.33 9.39 -12.11
CA ASP A 18 -0.88 10.73 -12.27
C ASP A 18 -2.00 11.04 -11.26
N ASP A 19 -2.95 10.13 -11.08
CA ASP A 19 -4.03 10.25 -10.09
C ASP A 19 -3.49 10.35 -8.65
N ILE A 20 -2.49 9.52 -8.32
CA ILE A 20 -1.83 9.56 -7.02
C ILE A 20 -1.15 10.92 -6.81
N MET A 21 -0.45 11.44 -7.83
CA MET A 21 0.20 12.75 -7.78
C MET A 21 -0.79 13.91 -7.70
N GLN A 22 -2.06 13.73 -8.13
CA GLN A 22 -3.15 14.69 -7.92
C GLN A 22 -3.83 14.57 -6.54
N GLY A 23 -3.34 13.67 -5.66
CA GLY A 23 -3.86 13.49 -4.30
C GLY A 23 -4.75 12.26 -4.11
N GLY A 24 -4.87 11.39 -5.12
CA GLY A 24 -5.54 10.08 -5.05
C GLY A 24 -4.85 9.04 -4.14
N LEU A 25 -4.40 9.45 -2.95
CA LEU A 25 -3.53 8.68 -2.07
C LEU A 25 -4.22 7.46 -1.43
N LYS A 26 -5.55 7.38 -1.46
CA LYS A 26 -6.31 6.25 -0.90
C LYS A 26 -5.87 4.91 -1.49
N HIS A 27 -5.47 4.90 -2.77
CA HIS A 27 -4.96 3.70 -3.45
C HIS A 27 -3.65 3.18 -2.88
N VAL A 28 -2.85 4.04 -2.25
CA VAL A 28 -1.58 3.70 -1.61
C VAL A 28 -1.78 3.43 -0.12
N ILE A 29 -2.53 4.29 0.58
CA ILE A 29 -2.66 4.24 2.04
C ILE A 29 -3.48 3.03 2.48
N GLN A 30 -4.60 2.72 1.80
CA GLN A 30 -5.51 1.66 2.26
C GLN A 30 -4.85 0.27 2.27
N PRO A 31 -4.11 -0.16 1.22
CA PRO A 31 -3.38 -1.41 1.26
C PRO A 31 -2.31 -1.46 2.37
N LEU A 32 -1.56 -0.37 2.58
CA LEU A 32 -0.53 -0.31 3.62
C LEU A 32 -1.11 -0.47 5.03
N VAL A 33 -2.25 0.18 5.30
CA VAL A 33 -2.96 0.03 6.58
C VAL A 33 -3.45 -1.40 6.76
N SER A 34 -3.99 -2.02 5.70
CA SER A 34 -4.48 -3.39 5.75
C SER A 34 -3.36 -4.39 6.04
N GLU A 35 -2.20 -4.23 5.40
CA GLU A 35 -1.03 -5.09 5.62
C GLU A 35 -0.56 -4.98 7.07
N TYR A 36 -0.39 -3.76 7.55
CA TYR A 36 0.01 -3.51 8.93
C TYR A 36 -0.99 -4.10 9.95
N GLN A 37 -2.29 -3.98 9.69
CA GLN A 37 -3.31 -4.59 10.55
C GLN A 37 -3.25 -6.11 10.53
N ALA A 38 -2.99 -6.73 9.38
CA ALA A 38 -2.80 -8.17 9.28
C ALA A 38 -1.57 -8.63 10.08
N GLU A 39 -0.44 -7.91 9.97
CA GLU A 39 0.77 -8.17 10.75
C GLU A 39 0.50 -8.11 12.27
N LEU A 40 -0.22 -7.09 12.74
CA LEU A 40 -0.59 -6.98 14.16
C LEU A 40 -1.49 -8.13 14.63
N LEU A 41 -2.45 -8.56 13.81
CA LEU A 41 -3.33 -9.68 14.15
C LEU A 41 -2.56 -11.00 14.25
N THR A 42 -1.59 -11.22 13.36
CA THR A 42 -0.69 -12.38 13.44
C THR A 42 0.13 -12.34 14.72
N GLN A 43 0.73 -11.20 15.06
CA GLN A 43 1.51 -11.05 16.30
C GLN A 43 0.71 -11.36 17.56
N LEU A 44 -0.58 -10.98 17.61
CA LEU A 44 -1.47 -11.28 18.75
C LEU A 44 -1.91 -12.74 18.83
N GLY A 45 -1.90 -13.47 17.72
CA GLY A 45 -2.30 -14.89 17.66
C GLY A 45 -1.16 -15.88 17.92
N ASP A 46 0.09 -15.41 17.84
CA ASP A 46 1.30 -16.19 18.09
C ASP A 46 1.79 -16.12 19.56
N GLU A 47 1.14 -15.30 20.41
CA GLU A 47 1.29 -15.28 21.88
C GLU A 47 0.30 -16.23 22.59
#